data_AF-A0A0Q4U357-F1
#
_entry.id   AF-A0A0Q4U357-F1
#
_cell.length_a   1.000
_cell.length_b   1.000
_cell.length_c   1.000
_cell.angle_alpha   90.00
_cell.angle_beta   90.00
_cell.angle_gamma   90.00
#
_symmetry.space_group_name_H-M   'P 1'
#
loop_
_entity.id
_entity.type
_entity.pdbx_description
1 polymer ?
#
loop_
_entity_poly.entity_id
_entity_poly.type
_entity_poly.pdbx_seq_one_letter_code
_entity_poly.pdbx_strand_id
1 'polypeptide(L)'
;MPSHEVEPRVPALPTWPPDGIVGTIGSGPSAGAEIAASVERDVHGSYVAYVLDLPVDRLLDAAGEFVIDDWVSDTRVPGQEGGLIDFVTRAVDVRWSTEPGLIDDYFRARKSSW
;
A
#
# COMPACT_ATOMS: atom_id res chain seq x y z
N MET A 1 3.49 18.52 -8.63
CA MET A 1 3.37 17.18 -8.02
C MET A 1 3.05 17.37 -6.55
N PRO A 2 2.08 16.63 -5.97
CA PRO A 2 1.80 16.75 -4.54
C PRO A 2 3.07 16.44 -3.73
N SER A 3 3.30 17.18 -2.64
CA SER A 3 4.41 16.92 -1.73
C SER A 3 4.18 15.58 -1.05
N HIS A 4 5.00 14.58 -1.37
CA HIS A 4 4.99 13.28 -0.71
C HIS A 4 5.75 13.40 0.61
N GLU A 5 5.14 14.04 1.59
CA GLU A 5 5.65 14.02 2.97
C GLU A 5 5.54 12.61 3.53
N VAL A 6 6.45 12.24 4.45
CA VAL A 6 6.39 10.98 5.18
C VAL A 6 5.14 10.98 6.08
N GLU A 7 4.33 9.94 5.99
CA GLU A 7 3.15 9.71 6.81
C GLU A 7 3.49 8.78 7.97
N PRO A 8 3.44 9.24 9.23
CA PRO A 8 3.81 8.43 10.40
C PRO A 8 3.01 7.12 10.57
N ARG A 9 1.82 7.02 9.96
CA ARG A 9 1.00 5.80 9.98
C ARG A 9 1.48 4.72 9.01
N VAL A 10 2.40 5.05 8.10
CA VAL A 10 3.05 4.05 7.24
C VAL A 10 4.23 3.45 8.03
N PRO A 11 4.24 2.13 8.29
CA PRO A 11 5.38 1.47 8.92
C PRO A 11 6.64 1.65 8.06
N ALA A 12 7.80 1.81 8.70
CA ALA A 12 9.07 1.90 7.96
C ALA A 12 9.40 0.55 7.29
N LEU A 13 10.01 0.58 6.11
CA LEU A 13 10.34 -0.62 5.33
C LEU A 13 11.00 -1.77 6.14
N PRO A 14 11.91 -1.54 7.11
CA PRO A 14 12.51 -2.63 7.89
C PRO A 14 11.52 -3.45 8.75
N THR A 15 10.32 -2.94 9.01
CA THR A 15 9.28 -3.65 9.77
C THR A 15 8.32 -4.43 8.88
N TRP A 16 8.44 -4.30 7.55
CA TRP A 16 7.59 -5.00 6.62
C TRP A 16 8.05 -6.45 6.50
N PRO A 17 7.13 -7.43 6.50
CA PRO A 17 7.48 -8.78 6.10
C PRO A 17 7.89 -8.85 4.61
N PRO A 18 8.45 -9.99 4.16
CA PRO A 18 9.10 -10.09 2.86
C PRO A 18 8.23 -9.69 1.66
N ASP A 19 6.94 -10.06 1.69
CA ASP A 19 6.00 -9.84 0.60
C ASP A 19 5.37 -8.43 0.61
N GLY A 20 5.43 -7.72 1.75
CA GLY A 20 4.85 -6.39 1.87
C GLY A 20 4.00 -6.20 3.13
N ILE A 21 3.09 -5.23 3.08
CA ILE A 21 2.11 -4.94 4.15
C ILE A 21 0.70 -4.82 3.58
N VAL A 22 -0.29 -5.09 4.42
CA VAL A 22 -1.72 -4.95 4.10
C VAL A 22 -2.30 -3.86 4.97
N GLY A 23 -3.24 -3.10 4.43
CA GLY A 23 -3.97 -2.07 5.15
C GLY A 23 -5.47 -2.15 4.91
N THR A 24 -6.23 -1.57 5.83
CA THR A 24 -7.68 -1.37 5.69
C THR A 24 -7.95 0.09 5.36
N ILE A 25 -8.75 0.33 4.31
CA ILE A 25 -9.15 1.67 3.89
C ILE A 25 -10.17 2.24 4.87
N GLY A 26 -9.94 3.46 5.38
CA GLY A 26 -10.75 4.09 6.41
C GLY A 26 -11.87 5.01 5.89
N SER A 27 -11.77 5.50 4.66
CA SER A 27 -12.75 6.44 4.10
C SER A 27 -13.00 6.25 2.60
N GLY A 28 -14.03 6.91 2.08
CA GLY A 28 -14.43 6.82 0.67
C GLY A 28 -15.27 5.58 0.32
N PRO A 29 -15.60 5.40 -0.97
CA PRO A 29 -16.44 4.29 -1.44
C PRO A 29 -15.87 2.90 -1.14
N SER A 30 -14.55 2.79 -0.99
CA SER A 30 -13.84 1.54 -0.69
C SER A 30 -13.55 1.34 0.81
N ALA A 31 -14.17 2.14 1.70
CA ALA A 31 -13.97 2.00 3.14
C ALA A 31 -14.28 0.58 3.64
N GLY A 32 -13.39 0.03 4.46
CA GLY A 32 -13.43 -1.34 4.97
C GLY A 32 -12.80 -2.40 4.06
N ALA A 33 -12.47 -2.05 2.80
CA ALA A 33 -11.74 -2.95 1.92
C ALA A 33 -10.23 -2.98 2.24
N GLU A 34 -9.58 -4.05 1.80
CA GLU A 34 -8.14 -4.25 1.93
C GLU A 34 -7.38 -3.65 0.75
N ILE A 35 -6.21 -3.10 1.05
CA ILE A 35 -5.19 -2.60 0.12
C ILE A 35 -3.85 -3.20 0.53
N ALA A 36 -2.98 -3.55 -0.42
CA ALA A 36 -1.63 -4.00 -0.08
C ALA A 36 -0.56 -3.13 -0.73
N ALA A 37 0.60 -3.07 -0.08
CA ALA A 37 1.83 -2.57 -0.66
C ALA A 37 2.81 -3.74 -0.76
N SER A 38 2.93 -4.30 -1.96
CA SER A 38 3.76 -5.47 -2.25
C SER A 38 5.19 -5.04 -2.53
N VAL A 39 6.17 -5.68 -1.90
CA VAL A 39 7.58 -5.29 -2.05
C VAL A 39 8.21 -6.01 -3.24
N GLU A 40 8.88 -5.24 -4.09
CA GLU A 40 9.74 -5.75 -5.13
C GLU A 40 11.21 -5.70 -4.69
N ARG A 41 11.91 -6.82 -4.90
CA ARG A 41 13.33 -6.97 -4.56
C ARG A 41 14.14 -7.42 -5.76
N ASP A 42 15.40 -7.01 -5.80
CA ASP A 42 16.34 -7.51 -6.79
C ASP A 42 16.77 -8.96 -6.50
N VAL A 43 17.60 -9.51 -7.38
CA VAL A 43 18.15 -10.88 -7.25
C VAL A 43 19.01 -11.10 -5.99
N HIS A 44 19.40 -10.02 -5.30
CA HIS A 44 20.16 -10.05 -4.06
C HIS A 44 19.28 -9.82 -2.82
N GLY A 45 17.97 -9.62 -2.99
CA GLY A 45 17.02 -9.34 -1.93
C GLY A 45 16.96 -7.87 -1.49
N SER A 46 17.66 -6.97 -2.20
CA SER A 46 17.62 -5.54 -1.92
C SER A 46 16.28 -4.96 -2.39
N TYR A 47 15.75 -4.01 -1.63
CA TYR A 47 14.54 -3.28 -2.03
C TYR A 47 14.76 -2.52 -3.34
N VAL A 48 13.79 -2.62 -4.25
CA VAL A 48 13.78 -1.90 -5.54
C VAL A 48 12.61 -0.94 -5.61
N ALA A 49 11.41 -1.42 -5.27
CA ALA A 49 10.17 -0.67 -5.33
C ALA A 49 9.11 -1.33 -4.44
N TYR A 50 7.96 -0.68 -4.30
CA TYR A 50 6.71 -1.35 -3.94
C TYR A 50 5.66 -1.10 -5.01
N VAL A 51 4.66 -1.99 -5.06
CA VAL A 51 3.46 -1.87 -5.89
C VAL A 51 2.25 -1.77 -4.97
N LEU A 52 1.36 -0.80 -5.23
CA LEU A 52 0.07 -0.72 -4.55
C LEU A 52 -0.93 -1.62 -5.27
N ASP A 53 -1.52 -2.53 -4.50
CA ASP A 53 -2.55 -3.48 -4.91
C ASP A 53 -3.88 -3.07 -4.29
N LEU A 54 -4.78 -2.57 -5.12
CA LEU A 54 -6.03 -1.93 -4.72
C LEU A 54 -7.20 -2.91 -4.84
N PRO A 55 -8.28 -2.70 -4.05
CA PRO A 55 -9.50 -3.51 -4.18
C PRO A 55 -10.33 -3.20 -5.43
N VAL A 56 -9.93 -2.16 -6.18
CA VAL A 56 -10.62 -1.61 -7.35
C VAL A 56 -9.59 -1.04 -8.32
N ASP A 57 -9.90 -1.03 -9.62
CA ASP A 57 -8.99 -0.48 -10.65
C ASP A 57 -8.63 1.00 -10.42
N ARG A 58 -9.53 1.74 -9.74
CA ARG A 58 -9.39 3.16 -9.45
C ARG A 58 -9.92 3.47 -8.05
N LEU A 59 -9.05 3.99 -7.20
CA LEU A 59 -9.40 4.42 -5.86
C LEU A 59 -9.86 5.88 -5.85
N LEU A 60 -10.97 6.12 -5.14
CA LEU A 60 -11.56 7.44 -4.94
C LEU A 60 -11.56 7.80 -3.46
N ASP A 61 -11.47 9.10 -3.16
CA ASP A 61 -11.55 9.61 -1.78
C ASP A 61 -13.00 9.76 -1.29
N ALA A 62 -13.18 10.32 -0.09
CA ALA A 62 -14.49 10.58 0.51
C ALA A 62 -15.36 11.58 -0.25
N ALA A 63 -14.77 12.47 -1.06
CA ALA A 63 -15.49 13.38 -1.93
C ALA A 63 -15.84 12.74 -3.29
N GLY A 64 -15.33 11.53 -3.56
CA GLY A 64 -15.46 10.85 -4.85
C GLY A 64 -14.41 11.31 -5.87
N GLU A 65 -13.39 12.04 -5.43
CA GLU A 65 -12.30 12.50 -6.28
C GLU A 65 -11.27 11.40 -6.50
N PHE A 66 -10.61 11.45 -7.65
CA PHE A 66 -9.59 10.47 -8.01
C PHE A 66 -8.37 10.56 -7.08
N VAL A 67 -7.96 9.41 -6.54
CA VAL A 67 -6.73 9.28 -5.75
C VAL A 67 -5.65 8.64 -6.59
N ILE A 68 -5.85 7.38 -7.02
CA ILE A 68 -4.82 6.60 -7.69
C ILE A 68 -5.42 5.39 -8.42
N ASP A 69 -4.76 4.91 -9.47
CA ASP A 69 -5.13 3.67 -10.17
C ASP A 69 -4.38 2.46 -9.55
N ASP A 70 -4.91 1.25 -9.78
CA ASP A 70 -4.31 -0.01 -9.32
C ASP A 70 -2.96 -0.30 -9.99
N TRP A 71 -2.13 -1.14 -9.36
CA TRP A 71 -0.81 -1.59 -9.86
C TRP A 71 0.23 -0.50 -10.10
N VAL A 72 0.06 0.67 -9.48
CA VAL A 72 1.07 1.73 -9.48
C VAL A 72 2.26 1.36 -8.60
N SER A 73 3.46 1.58 -9.12
CA SER A 73 4.71 1.35 -8.40
C SER A 73 5.39 2.65 -7.98
N ASP A 74 6.15 2.59 -6.89
CA ASP A 74 7.01 3.67 -6.42
C ASP A 74 8.36 3.10 -5.97
N THR A 75 9.45 3.78 -6.31
CA THR A 75 10.81 3.36 -5.94
C THR A 75 11.29 4.02 -4.65
N ARG A 76 10.56 5.01 -4.13
CA ARG A 76 10.91 5.70 -2.88
C ARG A 76 10.80 4.75 -1.68
N VAL A 77 11.64 4.94 -0.67
CA VAL A 77 11.73 4.02 0.48
C VAL A 77 10.72 4.42 1.57
N PRO A 78 9.73 3.56 1.89
CA PRO A 78 8.74 3.84 2.92
C PRO A 78 9.37 4.20 4.28
N GLY A 79 8.91 5.30 4.86
CA GLY A 79 9.39 5.83 6.14
C GLY A 79 10.69 6.65 6.06
N GLN A 80 11.29 6.81 4.87
CA GLN A 80 12.46 7.68 4.65
C GLN A 80 12.13 8.80 3.67
N GLU A 81 11.46 8.44 2.59
CA GLU A 81 11.01 9.31 1.53
C GLU A 81 9.50 9.08 1.44
N GLY A 82 8.68 10.11 1.66
CA GLY A 82 7.25 9.91 1.47
C GLY A 82 6.98 9.46 0.03
N GLY A 83 5.85 8.87 -0.26
CA GLY A 83 5.57 8.37 -1.59
C GLY A 83 4.10 8.21 -1.89
N LEU A 84 3.80 7.34 -2.86
CA LEU A 84 2.43 6.96 -3.18
C LEU A 84 1.74 6.31 -1.98
N ILE A 85 2.45 5.49 -1.18
CA ILE A 85 1.87 4.87 0.00
C ILE A 85 1.49 5.90 1.06
N ASP A 86 2.32 6.91 1.31
CA ASP A 86 2.01 7.99 2.24
C ASP A 86 0.85 8.87 1.73
N PHE A 87 0.83 9.11 0.42
CA PHE A 87 -0.25 9.84 -0.23
C PHE A 87 -1.60 9.11 -0.09
N VAL A 88 -1.68 7.83 -0.43
CA VAL A 88 -2.92 7.06 -0.32
C VAL A 88 -3.36 6.90 1.14
N THR A 89 -2.41 6.74 2.06
CA THR A 89 -2.69 6.66 3.50
C THR A 89 -3.38 7.90 4.02
N ARG A 90 -2.96 9.09 3.56
CA ARG A 90 -3.63 10.36 3.87
C ARG A 90 -4.97 10.48 3.19
N ALA A 91 -5.04 10.16 1.90
CA ALA A 91 -6.23 10.38 1.08
C ALA A 91 -7.43 9.56 1.57
N VAL A 92 -7.22 8.31 1.99
CA VAL A 92 -8.31 7.38 2.34
C VAL A 92 -8.22 6.77 3.75
N ASP A 93 -7.45 7.39 4.65
CA ASP A 93 -7.27 6.95 6.04
C ASP A 93 -6.85 5.47 6.18
N VAL A 94 -5.82 5.05 5.43
CA VAL A 94 -5.39 3.64 5.49
C VAL A 94 -4.78 3.31 6.85
N ARG A 95 -5.16 2.17 7.42
CA ARG A 95 -4.54 1.59 8.62
C ARG A 95 -3.75 0.36 8.23
N TRP A 96 -2.43 0.49 8.25
CA TRP A 96 -1.52 -0.57 7.86
C TRP A 96 -1.25 -1.56 8.98
N SER A 97 -1.03 -2.81 8.60
CA SER A 97 -0.61 -3.90 9.46
C SER A 97 0.64 -4.57 8.91
N THR A 98 1.56 -4.90 9.82
CA THR A 98 2.75 -5.73 9.55
C THR A 98 2.57 -7.15 10.09
N GLU A 99 1.35 -7.53 10.50
CA GLU A 99 1.07 -8.84 11.06
C GLU A 99 1.16 -9.93 9.98
N PRO A 100 2.07 -10.92 10.11
CA PRO A 100 2.31 -11.91 9.06
C PRO A 100 1.06 -12.70 8.64
N GLY A 101 0.18 -13.03 9.59
CA GLY A 101 -1.03 -13.82 9.30
C GLY A 101 -2.00 -13.13 8.33
N LEU A 102 -2.23 -11.81 8.50
CA LEU A 102 -3.08 -11.03 7.61
C LEU A 102 -2.49 -10.95 6.19
N ILE A 103 -1.17 -10.84 6.14
CA ILE A 103 -0.41 -10.67 4.89
C ILE A 103 -0.40 -11.99 4.11
N ASP A 104 -0.13 -13.10 4.80
CA ASP A 104 -0.19 -14.45 4.23
C ASP A 104 -1.59 -14.78 3.67
N ASP A 105 -2.64 -14.44 4.40
CA ASP A 105 -4.02 -14.70 3.98
C ASP A 105 -4.43 -13.86 2.77
N TYR A 106 -4.08 -12.56 2.76
CA TYR A 106 -4.32 -11.67 1.60
C TYR A 106 -3.63 -12.21 0.33
N PHE A 107 -2.32 -12.46 0.41
CA PHE A 107 -1.57 -12.90 -0.76
C PHE A 107 -1.94 -14.31 -1.22
N ARG A 108 -2.36 -15.19 -0.31
CA ARG A 108 -2.92 -16.51 -0.67
C ARG A 108 -4.24 -16.38 -1.42
N ALA A 109 -5.13 -15.51 -0.96
CA ALA A 109 -6.41 -15.26 -1.63
C ALA A 109 -6.23 -14.63 -3.02
N ARG A 110 -5.32 -13.65 -3.14
CA ARG A 110 -4.99 -12.98 -4.40
C ARG A 110 -4.43 -13.97 -5.44
N LYS A 111 -3.49 -14.83 -5.06
CA LYS A 111 -2.91 -15.88 -5.94
C LYS A 111 -3.93 -16.90 -6.44
N SER A 112 -5.03 -17.11 -5.71
CA SER A 112 -6.09 -18.07 -6.08
C SER A 112 -7.15 -17.47 -7.01
N SER A 113 -7.05 -16.17 -7.31
CA SER A 113 -7.98 -15.43 -8.16
C SER A 113 -7.53 -15.36 -9.64
N TRP A 114 -6.45 -16.06 -10.00
CA TRP A 114 -5.85 -16.16 -11.34
C TRP A 114 -5.85 -17.60 -11.86
#